data_AF-A0A368GAK8-F1
#
_entry.id   AF-A0A368GAK8-F1
#
_cell.length_a   1.000
_cell.length_b   1.000
_cell.length_c   1.000
_cell.angle_alpha   90.00
_cell.angle_beta   90.00
_cell.angle_gamma   90.00
#
_symmetry.space_group_name_H-M   'P 1'
#
loop_
_entity.id
_entity.type
_entity.pdbx_description
1 polymer ?
#
loop_
_entity_poly.entity_id
_entity_poly.type
_entity_poly.pdbx_seq_one_letter_code
_entity_poly.pdbx_strand_id
1 'polypeptide(L)'
;MASSFTRAERSGNIFYRITGLIRSGQLPWSERPLWYDVYVAYPPLQAHDWNVKHAKFDEPVRKIFYEEDIVRAAFYKKYRGGVMNLENARESLSQQFIKEYEILKNEVKEKENVTHEELFRRTEERMKEAGVQLK
;
A
#
# COMPACT_ATOMS: atom_id res chain seq x y z
N MET A 1 21.19 -44.24 -5.70
CA MET A 1 19.89 -44.11 -5.01
C MET A 1 20.04 -43.05 -3.93
N ALA A 2 19.90 -41.76 -4.29
CA ALA A 2 19.95 -40.67 -3.31
C ALA A 2 18.61 -40.63 -2.53
N SER A 3 18.50 -41.46 -1.50
CA SER A 3 17.29 -41.60 -0.68
C SER A 3 17.21 -40.58 0.46
N SER A 4 17.78 -39.39 0.33
CA SER A 4 17.76 -38.38 1.40
C SER A 4 17.38 -37.01 0.87
N PHE A 5 16.11 -36.85 0.52
CA PHE A 5 15.52 -35.52 0.53
C PHE A 5 15.44 -35.06 1.99
N THR A 6 16.25 -34.07 2.36
CA THR A 6 16.29 -33.52 3.71
C THR A 6 15.00 -32.76 4.02
N ARG A 7 14.07 -33.42 4.73
CA ARG A 7 12.85 -32.81 5.29
C ARG A 7 13.16 -32.09 6.60
N ALA A 8 14.03 -31.09 6.51
CA ALA A 8 14.54 -30.33 7.66
C ALA A 8 14.22 -28.85 7.48
N GLU A 9 12.93 -28.50 7.42
CA GLU A 9 12.43 -27.16 7.08
C GLU A 9 12.99 -26.06 7.99
N ARG A 10 13.32 -26.39 9.25
CA ARG A 10 13.91 -25.46 10.23
C ARG A 10 15.43 -25.30 10.12
N SER A 11 16.10 -26.13 9.32
CA SER A 11 17.57 -26.10 9.14
C SER A 11 17.95 -25.30 7.90
N GLY A 12 17.69 -23.99 7.94
CA GLY A 12 17.94 -23.06 6.83
C GLY A 12 16.92 -23.15 5.70
N ASN A 13 17.18 -22.44 4.60
CA ASN A 13 16.27 -22.39 3.46
C ASN A 13 16.52 -23.52 2.45
N ILE A 14 15.58 -23.73 1.52
CA ILE A 14 15.66 -24.78 0.51
C ILE A 14 16.92 -24.66 -0.37
N PHE A 15 17.35 -23.43 -0.67
CA PHE A 15 18.52 -23.18 -1.51
C PHE A 15 19.80 -23.62 -0.80
N TYR A 16 19.97 -23.27 0.48
CA TYR A 16 21.11 -23.70 1.29
C TYR A 16 21.15 -25.22 1.46
N ARG A 17 19.99 -25.87 1.69
CA ARG A 17 19.92 -27.34 1.81
C ARG A 17 20.37 -28.03 0.53
N ILE A 18 19.85 -27.62 -0.62
CA ILE A 18 20.25 -28.19 -1.93
C ILE A 18 21.72 -27.89 -2.23
N THR A 19 22.17 -26.66 -2.00
CA THR A 19 23.57 -26.27 -2.20
C THR A 19 24.52 -27.11 -1.35
N GLY A 20 24.16 -27.39 -0.09
CA GLY A 20 24.92 -28.26 0.81
C GLY A 20 24.97 -29.71 0.34
N LEU A 21 23.84 -30.27 -0.13
CA LEU A 21 23.80 -31.61 -0.70
C LEU A 21 24.68 -31.72 -1.96
N ILE A 22 24.66 -30.71 -2.81
CA ILE A 22 25.53 -30.63 -3.99
C ILE A 22 27.01 -30.59 -3.57
N ARG A 23 27.38 -29.68 -2.65
CA ARG A 23 28.77 -29.50 -2.21
C ARG A 23 29.34 -30.70 -1.46
N SER A 24 28.49 -31.45 -0.73
CA SER A 24 28.88 -32.68 -0.04
C SER A 24 28.92 -33.92 -0.94
N GLY A 25 28.56 -33.78 -2.23
CA GLY A 25 28.51 -34.89 -3.18
C GLY A 25 27.32 -35.83 -3.01
N GLN A 26 26.39 -35.53 -2.10
CA GLN A 26 25.17 -36.31 -1.86
C GLN A 26 24.12 -36.10 -2.96
N LEU A 27 24.17 -34.95 -3.65
CA LEU A 27 23.35 -34.67 -4.84
C LEU A 27 24.27 -34.33 -6.03
N PRO A 28 24.27 -35.13 -7.11
CA PRO A 28 25.02 -34.80 -8.32
C PRO A 28 24.58 -33.44 -8.91
N TRP A 29 25.53 -32.67 -9.43
CA TRP A 29 25.24 -31.37 -10.06
C TRP A 29 24.26 -31.48 -11.24
N SER A 30 24.33 -32.58 -12.00
CA SER A 30 23.44 -32.88 -13.11
C SER A 30 21.98 -33.13 -12.68
N GLU A 31 21.78 -33.49 -11.41
CA GLU A 31 20.46 -33.77 -10.83
C GLU A 31 19.92 -32.60 -9.99
N ARG A 32 20.58 -31.44 -10.03
CA ARG A 32 20.08 -30.26 -9.31
C ARG A 32 18.68 -29.89 -9.82
N PRO A 33 17.79 -29.40 -8.94
CA PRO A 33 16.44 -29.00 -9.34
C PRO A 33 16.46 -27.91 -10.42
N LEU A 34 15.48 -27.94 -11.33
CA LEU A 34 15.36 -26.95 -12.40
C LEU A 34 15.34 -25.49 -11.90
N TRP A 35 14.71 -25.25 -10.74
CA TRP A 35 14.63 -23.92 -10.14
C TRP A 35 15.98 -23.42 -9.58
N TYR A 36 16.96 -24.29 -9.36
CA TYR A 36 18.23 -23.93 -8.71
C TYR A 36 18.98 -22.85 -9.49
N ASP A 37 19.07 -23.00 -10.80
CA ASP A 37 19.77 -22.03 -11.66
C ASP A 37 19.05 -20.68 -11.70
N VAL A 38 17.71 -20.70 -11.67
CA VAL A 38 16.88 -19.49 -11.59
C VAL A 38 17.16 -18.75 -10.28
N TYR A 39 17.26 -19.48 -9.16
CA TYR A 39 17.58 -18.90 -7.85
C TYR A 39 19.00 -18.32 -7.81
N VAL A 40 19.98 -18.99 -8.42
CA VAL A 40 21.36 -18.49 -8.50
C VAL A 40 21.45 -17.22 -9.35
N ALA A 41 20.75 -17.18 -10.48
CA ALA A 41 20.74 -16.03 -11.38
C ALA A 41 19.97 -14.84 -10.80
N TYR A 42 18.83 -15.11 -10.13
CA TYR A 42 17.92 -14.10 -9.60
C TYR A 42 17.53 -14.44 -8.15
N PRO A 43 18.46 -14.27 -7.19
CA PRO A 43 18.17 -14.57 -5.80
C PRO A 43 17.14 -13.57 -5.23
N PRO A 44 16.29 -14.00 -4.27
CA PRO A 44 15.37 -13.09 -3.58
C PRO A 44 16.15 -12.06 -2.75
N LEU A 45 15.58 -10.87 -2.55
CA LEU A 45 16.17 -9.81 -1.73
C LEU A 45 16.49 -10.26 -0.30
N GLN A 46 15.64 -11.12 0.26
CA GLN A 46 15.84 -11.74 1.56
C GLN A 46 15.66 -13.25 1.45
N ALA A 47 16.60 -14.00 2.03
CA ALA A 47 16.52 -15.44 2.10
C ALA A 47 15.29 -15.91 2.90
N HIS A 48 14.59 -16.92 2.39
CA HIS A 48 13.42 -17.51 3.05
C HIS A 48 13.84 -18.45 4.19
N ASP A 49 14.03 -17.93 5.39
CA ASP A 49 14.25 -18.79 6.58
C ASP A 49 12.90 -19.17 7.24
N TRP A 50 12.91 -20.23 8.05
CA TRP A 50 11.69 -20.72 8.70
C TRP A 50 11.14 -19.78 9.78
N ASN A 51 12.00 -18.92 10.35
CA ASN A 51 11.66 -17.99 11.43
C ASN A 51 12.13 -16.57 11.13
N VAL A 52 12.00 -16.12 9.88
CA VAL A 52 12.35 -14.74 9.52
C VAL A 52 11.39 -13.79 10.23
N LYS A 53 11.93 -13.00 11.16
CA LYS A 53 11.25 -11.80 11.66
C LYS A 53 11.61 -10.64 10.75
N HIS A 54 10.65 -10.18 9.96
CA HIS A 54 10.83 -8.98 9.15
C HIS A 54 10.90 -7.74 10.04
N ALA A 55 11.38 -6.63 9.49
CA ALA A 55 11.28 -5.34 10.16
C ALA A 55 9.81 -5.11 10.57
N LYS A 56 9.59 -4.63 11.80
CA LYS A 56 8.25 -4.36 12.35
C LYS A 56 7.39 -5.61 12.63
N PHE A 57 7.99 -6.80 12.73
CA PHE A 57 7.24 -8.05 13.03
C PHE A 57 6.34 -7.94 14.27
N ASP A 58 6.84 -7.31 15.34
CA ASP A 58 6.09 -7.13 16.59
C ASP A 58 5.42 -5.73 16.69
N GLU A 59 5.47 -4.91 15.63
CA GLU A 59 4.85 -3.58 15.63
C GLU A 59 3.43 -3.64 15.04
N PRO A 60 2.46 -2.91 15.62
CA PRO A 60 1.14 -2.80 15.01
C PRO A 60 1.23 -2.05 13.68
N VAL A 61 0.43 -2.49 12.70
CA VAL A 61 0.30 -1.80 11.42
C VAL A 61 -0.21 -0.37 11.67
N ARG A 62 0.54 0.63 11.18
CA ARG A 62 0.17 2.04 11.32
C ARG A 62 -1.06 2.34 10.48
N LYS A 63 -2.00 3.09 11.05
CA LYS A 63 -3.13 3.64 10.30
C LYS A 63 -2.61 4.65 9.28
N ILE A 64 -3.12 4.59 8.05
CA ILE A 64 -2.80 5.53 6.98
C ILE A 64 -3.90 6.58 6.95
N PHE A 65 -3.56 7.81 7.30
CA PHE A 65 -4.45 8.97 7.25
C PHE A 65 -3.77 10.08 6.48
N TYR A 66 -4.54 10.82 5.69
CA TYR A 66 -4.09 11.98 4.96
C TYR A 66 -4.76 13.26 5.48
N GLU A 67 -4.21 14.43 5.16
CA GLU A 67 -4.74 15.71 5.65
C GLU A 67 -6.16 15.97 5.13
N GLU A 68 -6.45 15.54 3.89
CA GLU A 68 -7.76 15.66 3.28
C GLU A 68 -8.82 14.78 3.93
N ASP A 69 -8.45 13.74 4.70
CA ASP A 69 -9.41 12.88 5.39
C ASP A 69 -10.22 13.65 6.44
N ILE A 70 -9.67 14.74 6.98
CA ILE A 70 -10.39 15.63 7.90
C ILE A 70 -11.57 16.29 7.16
N VAL A 71 -11.31 16.82 5.96
CA VAL A 71 -12.32 17.48 5.12
C VAL A 71 -13.31 16.45 4.59
N ARG A 72 -12.82 15.28 4.17
CA ARG A 72 -13.64 14.15 3.72
C ARG A 72 -14.60 13.68 4.82
N ALA A 73 -14.13 13.56 6.06
CA ALA A 73 -14.97 13.20 7.19
C ALA A 73 -16.05 14.27 7.48
N ALA A 74 -15.69 15.56 7.43
CA ALA A 74 -16.65 16.64 7.58
C ALA A 74 -17.71 16.63 6.45
N PHE A 75 -17.29 16.37 5.21
CA PHE A 75 -18.18 16.21 4.06
C PHE A 75 -19.18 15.07 4.28
N TYR A 76 -18.72 13.86 4.61
CA TYR A 76 -19.61 12.71 4.81
C TYR A 76 -20.48 12.78 6.07
N LYS A 77 -20.13 13.66 7.02
CA LYS A 77 -20.98 13.96 8.17
C LYS A 77 -22.24 14.76 7.76
N LYS A 78 -22.14 15.58 6.70
CA LYS A 78 -23.21 16.48 6.25
C LYS A 78 -23.92 16.00 4.97
N TYR A 79 -23.19 15.36 4.07
CA TYR A 79 -23.64 15.00 2.72
C TYR A 79 -23.39 13.52 2.42
N ARG A 80 -24.09 12.99 1.42
CA ARG A 80 -23.80 11.67 0.85
C ARG A 80 -22.90 11.82 -0.38
N GLY A 81 -21.96 10.90 -0.57
CA GLY A 81 -20.95 10.99 -1.64
C GLY A 81 -21.40 10.56 -3.03
N GLY A 82 -22.71 10.35 -3.25
CA GLY A 82 -23.25 9.89 -4.53
C GLY A 82 -22.82 8.47 -4.93
N VAL A 83 -23.08 8.12 -6.19
CA VAL A 83 -22.67 6.83 -6.79
C VAL A 83 -21.23 6.94 -7.25
N MET A 84 -20.40 5.98 -6.85
CA MET A 84 -18.99 5.91 -7.24
C MET A 84 -18.79 4.76 -8.24
N ASN A 85 -18.10 5.04 -9.34
CA ASN A 85 -17.67 4.01 -10.27
C ASN A 85 -16.18 3.73 -10.03
N LEU A 86 -15.84 2.51 -9.60
CA LEU A 86 -14.46 2.11 -9.30
C LEU A 86 -13.68 1.66 -10.55
N GLU A 87 -14.36 1.43 -11.68
CA GLU A 87 -13.75 1.03 -12.96
C GLU A 87 -13.18 2.24 -13.72
N ASN A 88 -13.75 3.42 -13.49
CA ASN A 88 -13.35 4.65 -14.16
C ASN A 88 -12.69 5.61 -13.18
N ALA A 89 -11.61 6.27 -13.59
CA ALA A 89 -10.89 7.28 -12.81
C ALA A 89 -11.64 8.62 -12.70
N ARG A 90 -12.98 8.62 -12.68
CA ARG A 90 -13.77 9.83 -12.49
C ARG A 90 -13.70 10.26 -11.03
N GLU A 91 -13.45 11.56 -10.81
CA GLU A 91 -13.43 12.14 -9.47
C GLU A 91 -14.81 11.97 -8.82
N SER A 92 -14.83 11.54 -7.56
CA SER A 92 -16.04 11.49 -6.75
C SER A 92 -16.48 12.90 -6.35
N LEU A 93 -17.74 13.05 -5.95
CA LEU A 93 -18.25 14.33 -5.45
C LEU A 93 -17.45 14.85 -4.24
N SER A 94 -17.06 13.94 -3.34
CA SER A 94 -16.21 14.29 -2.20
C SER A 94 -14.80 14.71 -2.64
N GLN A 95 -14.26 14.11 -3.70
CA GLN A 95 -12.94 14.49 -4.22
C GLN A 95 -12.97 15.85 -4.91
N GLN A 96 -14.02 16.16 -5.68
CA GLN A 96 -14.23 17.48 -6.26
C GLN A 96 -14.33 18.56 -5.18
N PHE A 97 -15.09 18.28 -4.11
CA PHE A 97 -15.21 19.18 -2.97
C PHE A 97 -13.85 19.45 -2.30
N ILE A 98 -13.06 18.40 -2.06
CA ILE A 98 -11.72 18.52 -1.45
C ILE A 98 -10.80 19.37 -2.33
N LYS A 99 -10.84 19.19 -3.64
CA LYS A 99 -10.03 19.95 -4.58
C LYS A 99 -10.35 21.45 -4.55
N GLU A 100 -11.63 21.80 -4.56
CA GLU A 100 -12.06 23.21 -4.41
C GLU A 100 -11.69 23.77 -3.03
N TYR A 101 -11.81 22.96 -1.97
CA TYR A 101 -11.38 23.33 -0.63
C TYR A 101 -9.88 23.65 -0.56
N GLU A 102 -9.04 22.85 -1.20
CA GLU A 102 -7.59 23.08 -1.26
C GLU A 102 -7.22 24.32 -2.07
N ILE A 103 -7.91 24.57 -3.19
CA ILE A 103 -7.73 25.80 -3.98
C ILE A 103 -8.02 27.03 -3.12
N LEU A 104 -9.18 27.05 -2.44
CA LEU A 104 -9.56 28.15 -1.54
C LEU A 104 -8.59 28.29 -0.37
N LYS A 105 -8.15 27.18 0.23
CA LYS A 105 -7.16 27.20 1.32
C LYS A 105 -5.85 27.85 0.88
N ASN A 106 -5.40 27.62 -0.35
CA ASN A 106 -4.19 28.21 -0.89
C ASN A 106 -4.37 29.70 -1.22
N GLU A 107 -5.48 30.09 -1.85
CA GLU A 107 -5.83 31.49 -2.13
C GLU A 107 -5.92 32.35 -0.86
N VAL A 108 -6.43 31.76 0.22
CA VAL A 108 -6.65 32.45 1.50
C VAL A 108 -5.40 32.49 2.35
N LYS A 109 -4.54 31.46 2.33
CA LYS A 109 -3.24 31.47 3.01
C LYS A 109 -2.37 32.67 2.64
N GLU A 110 -2.49 33.18 1.42
CA GLU A 110 -1.77 34.38 0.96
C GLU A 110 -2.34 35.68 1.53
N LYS A 111 -3.57 35.68 2.07
CA LYS A 111 -4.34 36.89 2.39
C LYS A 111 -4.74 37.00 3.87
N GLU A 112 -5.10 35.89 4.55
CA GLU A 112 -5.62 35.91 5.93
C GLU A 112 -5.62 34.51 6.59
N ASN A 113 -5.67 34.46 7.93
CA ASN A 113 -5.72 33.19 8.68
C ASN A 113 -7.19 32.79 8.96
N VAL A 114 -7.80 32.04 8.03
CA VAL A 114 -9.23 31.68 8.08
C VAL A 114 -9.45 30.28 8.67
N THR A 115 -10.49 30.15 9.50
CA THR A 115 -10.89 28.89 10.15
C THR A 115 -11.39 27.85 9.13
N HIS A 116 -11.18 26.55 9.44
CA HIS A 116 -11.62 25.44 8.60
C HIS A 116 -13.13 25.45 8.28
N GLU A 117 -13.97 25.86 9.22
CA GLU A 117 -15.43 25.94 9.05
C GLU A 117 -15.84 26.98 8.01
N GLU A 118 -15.18 28.15 8.01
CA GLU A 118 -15.44 29.22 7.05
C GLU A 118 -14.99 28.80 5.65
N LEU A 119 -13.81 28.17 5.51
CA LEU A 119 -13.35 27.60 4.25
C LEU A 119 -14.33 26.54 3.72
N PHE A 120 -14.85 25.69 4.60
CA PHE A 120 -15.83 24.68 4.23
C PHE A 120 -17.13 25.31 3.71
N ARG A 121 -17.65 26.35 4.38
CA ARG A 121 -18.84 27.09 3.92
C ARG A 121 -18.62 27.75 2.56
N ARG A 122 -17.48 28.41 2.35
CA ARG A 122 -17.14 29.03 1.06
C ARG A 122 -17.02 27.99 -0.05
N THR A 123 -16.50 26.81 0.27
CA THR A 123 -16.44 25.69 -0.67
C THR A 123 -17.85 25.22 -1.05
N GLU A 124 -18.79 25.16 -0.11
CA GLU A 124 -20.19 24.83 -0.40
C GLU A 124 -20.86 25.86 -1.33
N GLU A 125 -20.59 27.15 -1.12
CA GLU A 125 -21.10 28.23 -1.97
C GLU A 125 -20.56 28.12 -3.40
N ARG A 126 -19.24 27.94 -3.54
CA ARG A 126 -18.57 27.77 -4.84
C ARG A 126 -19.05 26.53 -5.60
N MET A 127 -19.27 25.42 -4.88
CA MET A 127 -19.82 24.19 -5.48
C MET A 127 -21.27 24.38 -5.95
N LYS A 128 -22.08 25.18 -5.24
CA LYS A 128 -23.44 25.52 -5.66
C LYS A 128 -23.44 26.43 -6.89
N GLU A 129 -22.55 27.41 -6.96
CA GLU A 129 -22.36 28.28 -8.13
C GLU A 129 -21.93 27.48 -9.37
N ALA A 130 -21.10 26.45 -9.18
CA ALA A 130 -20.72 25.51 -10.23
C ALA A 130 -21.86 24.56 -10.66
N GLY A 131 -23.06 24.67 -10.05
CA GLY A 131 -24.23 23.86 -10.38
C GLY A 131 -24.22 22.45 -9.81
N VAL A 132 -23.29 22.15 -8.89
CA VAL A 132 -23.18 20.82 -8.27
C VAL A 132 -24.10 20.72 -7.06
N GLN A 133 -25.03 19.76 -7.09
CA GLN A 133 -25.96 19.54 -5.98
C GLN A 133 -25.32 18.67 -4.88
N LEU A 134 -25.01 19.28 -3.74
CA LEU A 134 -24.63 18.56 -2.52
C LEU A 134 -25.92 18.12 -1.79
N LYS A 135 -26.14 16.81 -1.69
CA LYS A 135 -27.31 16.19 -1.03
C LYS A 135 -26.89 15.23 0.07
#